data_AF-A0A257L9G7-F1
#
_entry.id   AF-A0A257L9G7-F1
#
_cell.length_a   1.000
_cell.length_b   1.000
_cell.length_c   1.000
_cell.angle_alpha   90.00
_cell.angle_beta   90.00
_cell.angle_gamma   90.00
#
_symmetry.space_group_name_H-M   'P 1'
#
loop_
_entity.id
_entity.type
_entity.pdbx_description
1 polymer ?
#
loop_
_entity_poly.entity_id
_entity_poly.type
_entity_poly.pdbx_seq_one_letter_code
_entity_poly.pdbx_strand_id
1 'polypeptide(L)'
;MLFKLTNIRNRIQKTFSTKDLLNLIGDRVNDEIRFGKERYRISSLEDLDSGSPTSGNLVWQPEWNKTNLVVVTSGQVEFHFESNINDPEGLFLVVNGALFDHGSHSAFHVDEGVLHWHGRFSLEPTDVVYVKYLTLTHN
;
A
#
# COMPACT_ATOMS: atom_id res chain seq x y z
N MET A 1 -15.27 6.57 -18.67
CA MET A 1 -16.12 7.69 -19.16
C MET A 1 -15.34 8.89 -19.76
N LEU A 2 -15.91 9.56 -20.78
CA LEU A 2 -15.43 10.84 -21.35
C LEU A 2 -16.50 11.92 -21.19
N PHE A 3 -16.10 13.12 -20.78
CA PHE A 3 -16.99 14.25 -20.55
C PHE A 3 -16.71 15.34 -21.59
N LYS A 4 -17.76 15.88 -22.22
CA LYS A 4 -17.65 17.08 -23.05
C LYS A 4 -18.12 18.29 -22.26
N LEU A 5 -17.17 19.16 -21.93
CA LEU A 5 -17.45 20.42 -21.24
C LEU A 5 -17.42 21.56 -22.26
N THR A 6 -18.42 22.43 -22.19
CA THR A 6 -18.47 23.65 -23.01
C THR A 6 -18.07 24.83 -22.13
N ASN A 7 -17.03 25.56 -22.54
CA ASN A 7 -16.66 26.78 -21.85
C ASN A 7 -17.76 27.84 -22.02
N ILE A 8 -18.25 28.39 -20.92
CA ILE A 8 -19.42 29.27 -20.89
C ILE A 8 -19.14 30.60 -21.63
N ARG A 9 -17.89 31.08 -21.64
CA ARG A 9 -17.51 32.38 -22.21
C ARG A 9 -17.24 32.31 -23.70
N ASN A 10 -16.47 31.33 -24.16
CA ASN A 10 -16.03 31.25 -25.55
C ASN A 10 -16.73 30.13 -26.36
N ARG A 11 -17.64 29.37 -25.73
CA ARG A 11 -18.42 28.27 -26.35
C ARG A 11 -17.58 27.13 -26.94
N ILE A 12 -16.28 27.09 -26.67
CA ILE A 12 -15.41 26.01 -27.14
C ILE A 12 -15.70 24.75 -26.32
N GLN A 13 -15.90 23.65 -27.03
CA GLN A 13 -16.05 22.34 -26.42
C GLN A 13 -14.69 21.67 -26.27
N LYS A 14 -14.45 21.10 -25.09
CA LYS A 14 -13.28 20.27 -24.83
C LYS A 14 -13.71 18.97 -24.19
N THR A 15 -13.09 17.89 -24.65
CA THR A 15 -13.30 16.55 -24.10
C THR A 15 -12.30 16.34 -22.98
N PHE A 16 -12.77 15.81 -21.86
CA PHE A 16 -11.98 15.49 -20.68
C PHE A 16 -12.20 14.03 -20.32
N SER A 17 -11.13 13.33 -19.96
CA SER A 17 -11.27 12.03 -19.29
C SER A 17 -11.68 12.24 -17.83
N THR A 18 -12.19 11.19 -17.19
CA THR A 18 -12.43 11.22 -15.74
C THR A 18 -11.17 11.60 -14.97
N LYS A 19 -9.99 11.10 -15.38
CA LYS A 19 -8.69 11.47 -14.78
C LYS A 19 -8.40 12.97 -14.89
N ASP A 20 -8.72 13.59 -16.01
CA ASP A 20 -8.51 15.03 -16.21
C ASP A 20 -9.45 15.86 -15.34
N LEU A 21 -10.70 15.42 -15.18
CA LEU A 21 -11.66 16.06 -14.30
C LEU A 21 -11.27 15.93 -12.83
N LEU A 22 -10.87 14.74 -12.39
CA LEU A 22 -10.42 14.51 -11.03
C LEU A 22 -9.16 15.31 -10.69
N ASN A 23 -8.22 15.44 -11.64
CA ASN A 23 -7.08 16.34 -11.48
C ASN A 23 -7.47 17.82 -11.35
N LEU A 24 -8.61 18.22 -11.93
CA LEU A 24 -9.09 19.59 -11.89
C LEU A 24 -9.84 19.92 -10.58
N ILE A 25 -10.51 18.93 -9.98
CA ILE A 25 -11.39 19.14 -8.82
C ILE A 25 -10.90 18.52 -7.51
N GLY A 26 -9.97 17.56 -7.58
CA GLY A 26 -9.50 16.78 -6.44
C GLY A 26 -8.13 17.21 -5.94
N ASP A 27 -7.87 16.93 -4.66
CA ASP A 27 -6.53 16.93 -4.10
C ASP A 27 -5.75 15.71 -4.63
N ARG A 28 -4.60 15.97 -5.25
CA ARG A 28 -3.73 14.95 -5.86
C ARG A 28 -3.13 13.97 -4.86
N VAL A 29 -3.09 14.31 -3.58
CA VAL A 29 -2.41 13.51 -2.55
C VAL A 29 -3.39 12.59 -1.82
N ASN A 30 -4.62 13.04 -1.58
CA ASN A 30 -5.57 12.36 -0.69
C ASN A 30 -6.78 11.75 -1.41
N ASP A 31 -6.85 11.88 -2.74
CA ASP A 31 -8.06 11.58 -3.53
C ASP A 31 -9.33 12.24 -2.94
N GLU A 32 -9.15 13.40 -2.30
CA GLU A 32 -10.22 14.17 -1.64
C GLU A 32 -10.85 15.11 -2.68
N ILE A 33 -12.18 15.07 -2.80
CA ILE A 33 -12.98 16.03 -3.57
C ILE A 33 -13.84 16.82 -2.60
N ARG A 34 -13.90 18.15 -2.81
CA ARG A 34 -14.73 19.05 -2.00
C ARG A 34 -15.95 19.52 -2.78
N PHE A 35 -17.13 19.33 -2.19
CA PHE A 35 -18.38 19.92 -2.66
C PHE A 35 -18.94 20.82 -1.57
N GLY A 36 -18.79 22.14 -1.72
CA GLY A 36 -19.15 23.09 -0.67
C GLY A 36 -18.29 22.93 0.58
N LYS A 37 -18.89 22.56 1.72
CA LYS A 37 -18.19 22.32 3.00
C LYS A 37 -17.89 20.84 3.27
N GLU A 38 -18.47 19.94 2.47
CA GLU A 38 -18.35 18.50 2.66
C GLU A 38 -17.16 17.94 1.88
N ARG A 39 -16.55 16.90 2.45
CA ARG A 39 -15.37 16.23 1.89
C ARG A 39 -15.72 14.80 1.55
N TYR A 40 -15.36 14.38 0.33
CA TYR A 40 -15.63 13.05 -0.18
C TYR A 40 -14.34 12.43 -0.68
N ARG A 41 -14.21 11.11 -0.52
CA ARG A 41 -13.14 10.31 -1.15
C ARG A 41 -13.77 9.36 -2.14
N ILE A 42 -13.14 9.21 -3.31
CA ILE A 42 -13.58 8.21 -4.28
C ILE A 42 -13.21 6.83 -3.75
N SER A 43 -14.19 5.99 -3.47
CA SER A 43 -13.97 4.60 -3.04
C SER A 43 -13.97 3.61 -4.21
N SER A 44 -14.79 3.87 -5.23
CA SER A 44 -14.91 3.06 -6.44
C SER A 44 -15.46 3.88 -7.61
N LEU A 45 -15.25 3.41 -8.84
CA LEU A 45 -15.79 4.01 -10.06
C LEU A 45 -16.53 2.93 -10.84
N GLU A 46 -17.82 3.12 -11.05
CA GLU A 46 -18.65 2.23 -11.88
C GLU A 46 -19.14 3.02 -13.10
N ASP A 47 -18.90 2.50 -14.31
CA ASP A 47 -19.47 3.06 -15.53
C ASP A 47 -20.94 2.62 -15.61
N LEU A 48 -21.87 3.55 -15.35
CA LEU A 48 -23.31 3.25 -15.25
C LEU A 48 -24.01 2.95 -16.59
N ASP A 49 -23.27 2.92 -17.71
CA ASP A 49 -23.82 2.69 -19.04
C ASP A 49 -22.83 1.91 -19.92
N SER A 50 -22.77 0.59 -19.71
CA SER A 50 -22.32 -0.34 -20.75
C SER A 50 -22.99 -1.69 -20.55
N GLY A 51 -23.92 -2.02 -21.44
CA GLY A 51 -24.42 -3.39 -21.57
C GLY A 51 -23.33 -4.29 -22.13
N SER A 52 -22.59 -4.97 -21.26
CA SER A 52 -22.00 -6.31 -21.50
C SER A 52 -21.36 -6.84 -20.20
N PRO A 53 -21.60 -8.10 -19.79
CA PRO A 53 -21.18 -8.61 -18.50
C PRO A 53 -19.83 -9.32 -18.59
N THR A 54 -18.69 -8.62 -18.71
CA THR A 54 -17.38 -9.31 -18.64
C THR A 54 -16.24 -8.37 -18.25
N SER A 55 -16.02 -8.23 -16.95
CA SER A 55 -14.73 -8.46 -16.28
C SER A 55 -14.96 -8.19 -14.81
N GLY A 56 -14.83 -9.21 -13.95
CA GLY A 56 -14.95 -9.03 -12.51
C GLY A 56 -14.09 -7.84 -12.08
N ASN A 57 -14.69 -6.89 -11.36
CA ASN A 57 -13.97 -5.83 -10.69
C ASN A 57 -12.92 -6.50 -9.80
N LEU A 58 -11.65 -6.49 -10.22
CA LEU A 58 -10.53 -6.85 -9.36
C LEU A 58 -10.41 -5.73 -8.32
N VAL A 59 -11.19 -5.84 -7.25
CA VAL A 59 -11.09 -4.96 -6.09
C VAL A 59 -9.83 -5.40 -5.34
N TRP A 60 -8.78 -4.61 -5.43
CA TRP A 60 -7.57 -4.82 -4.62
C TRP A 60 -7.94 -4.64 -3.15
N GLN A 61 -7.87 -5.72 -2.38
CA GLN A 61 -8.11 -5.68 -0.95
C GLN A 61 -6.77 -5.66 -0.21
N PRO A 62 -6.55 -4.68 0.70
CA PRO A 62 -5.38 -4.65 1.55
C PRO A 62 -5.49 -5.76 2.60
N GLU A 63 -4.54 -6.69 2.58
CA GLU A 63 -4.46 -7.80 3.51
C GLU A 63 -3.16 -7.71 4.33
N TRP A 64 -3.29 -7.69 5.64
CA TRP A 64 -2.15 -7.69 6.56
C TRP A 64 -1.64 -9.11 6.74
N ASN A 65 -0.42 -9.34 6.29
CA ASN A 65 0.27 -10.60 6.48
C ASN A 65 1.20 -10.54 7.70
N LYS A 66 1.37 -11.69 8.34
CA LYS A 66 2.27 -11.88 9.46
C LYS A 66 3.12 -13.12 9.21
N THR A 67 4.44 -12.96 9.22
CA THR A 67 5.39 -14.06 9.08
C THR A 67 6.22 -14.15 10.35
N ASN A 68 6.10 -15.25 11.07
CA ASN A 68 6.87 -15.47 12.30
C ASN A 68 8.31 -15.87 11.95
N LEU A 69 9.27 -15.31 12.67
CA LEU A 69 10.68 -15.65 12.56
C LEU A 69 11.09 -16.36 13.85
N VAL A 70 11.65 -17.56 13.73
CA VAL A 70 12.08 -18.35 14.89
C VAL A 70 13.53 -18.07 15.17
N VAL A 71 13.84 -17.62 16.38
CA VAL A 71 15.21 -17.48 16.88
C VAL A 71 15.66 -18.85 17.39
N VAL A 72 16.59 -19.49 16.68
CA VAL A 72 17.06 -20.85 17.00
C VAL A 72 18.23 -20.80 17.96
N THR A 73 19.09 -19.79 17.84
CA THR A 73 20.28 -19.61 18.65
C THR A 73 20.34 -18.19 19.21
N SER A 74 20.83 -18.05 20.45
CA SER A 74 21.15 -16.75 21.05
C SER A 74 22.09 -15.96 20.15
N GLY A 75 21.76 -14.68 19.93
CA GLY A 75 22.51 -13.78 19.06
C GLY A 75 22.32 -14.02 17.56
N GLN A 76 21.33 -14.80 17.14
CA GLN A 76 21.00 -14.95 15.71
C GLN A 76 20.63 -13.60 15.10
N VAL A 77 21.27 -13.25 13.99
CA VAL A 77 21.07 -11.98 13.28
C VAL A 77 20.46 -12.15 11.90
N GLU A 78 20.37 -13.38 11.40
CA GLU A 78 19.87 -13.67 10.05
C GLU A 78 18.68 -14.61 10.10
N PHE A 79 17.69 -14.30 9.26
CA PHE A 79 16.48 -15.10 9.13
C PHE A 79 16.16 -15.26 7.64
N HIS A 80 15.81 -16.48 7.24
CA HIS A 80 15.22 -16.70 5.94
C HIS A 80 13.84 -16.05 5.90
N PHE A 81 13.64 -15.16 4.92
CA PHE A 81 12.41 -14.40 4.75
C PHE A 81 12.11 -14.22 3.26
N GLU A 82 11.49 -15.25 2.69
CA GLU A 82 10.94 -15.18 1.34
C GLU A 82 9.59 -14.49 1.37
N SER A 83 9.57 -13.23 0.96
CA SER A 83 8.33 -12.51 0.70
C SER A 83 8.41 -11.86 -0.67
N ASN A 84 7.36 -12.02 -1.48
CA ASN A 84 7.23 -11.36 -2.78
C ASN A 84 6.84 -9.89 -2.58
N ILE A 85 7.68 -9.14 -1.88
CA ILE A 85 7.41 -7.75 -1.52
C ILE A 85 8.22 -6.86 -2.44
N ASN A 86 7.51 -6.15 -3.32
CA ASN A 86 8.11 -5.18 -4.23
C ASN A 86 8.43 -3.84 -3.54
N ASP A 87 7.95 -3.65 -2.30
CA ASP A 87 8.14 -2.43 -1.51
C ASP A 87 8.64 -2.78 -0.08
N PRO A 88 9.97 -2.88 0.12
CA PRO A 88 10.54 -3.25 1.41
C PRO A 88 10.36 -2.16 2.48
N GLU A 89 10.02 -0.91 2.13
CA GLU A 89 9.74 0.14 3.12
C GLU A 89 8.42 -0.10 3.87
N GLY A 90 7.51 -0.90 3.31
CA GLY A 90 6.27 -1.33 3.97
C GLY A 90 6.44 -2.43 5.03
N LEU A 91 7.68 -2.84 5.32
CA LEU A 91 7.99 -3.89 6.28
C LEU A 91 8.12 -3.35 7.71
N PHE A 92 7.43 -4.02 8.64
CA PHE A 92 7.60 -3.78 10.08
C PHE A 92 8.08 -5.06 10.76
N LEU A 93 9.26 -5.01 11.37
CA LEU A 93 9.72 -6.08 12.25
C LEU A 93 9.22 -5.81 13.66
N VAL A 94 8.70 -6.85 14.32
CA VAL A 94 8.27 -6.77 15.71
C VAL A 94 9.04 -7.78 16.54
N VAL A 95 9.65 -7.32 17.63
CA VAL A 95 10.33 -8.15 18.63
C VAL A 95 9.69 -7.88 19.99
N ASN A 96 9.10 -8.91 20.60
CA ASN A 96 8.41 -8.81 21.90
C ASN A 96 7.37 -7.67 21.99
N GLY A 97 6.72 -7.35 20.87
CA GLY A 97 5.74 -6.28 20.77
C GLY A 97 6.31 -4.89 20.46
N ALA A 98 7.63 -4.71 20.51
CA ALA A 98 8.29 -3.49 20.04
C ALA A 98 8.46 -3.51 18.52
N LEU A 99 8.07 -2.42 17.87
CA LEU A 99 8.11 -2.26 16.43
C LEU A 99 9.41 -1.57 16.00
N PHE A 100 9.98 -2.07 14.92
CA PHE A 100 11.23 -1.62 14.33
C PHE A 100 11.03 -1.29 12.86
N ASP A 101 11.72 -0.25 12.39
CA ASP A 101 11.66 0.23 11.02
C ASP A 101 12.73 -0.42 10.14
N HIS A 102 12.36 -0.62 8.88
CA HIS A 102 13.23 -1.16 7.84
C HIS A 102 14.31 -0.14 7.42
N GLY A 103 15.49 -0.64 7.05
CA GLY A 103 16.56 0.14 6.40
C GLY A 103 17.96 -0.38 6.72
N SER A 104 18.89 -0.22 5.79
CA SER A 104 20.29 -0.65 5.96
C SER A 104 21.02 0.03 7.13
N HIS A 105 20.56 1.21 7.53
CA HIS A 105 21.04 1.96 8.69
C HIS A 105 20.03 1.98 9.85
N SER A 106 18.97 1.18 9.74
CA SER A 106 17.91 1.04 10.74
C SER A 106 18.13 -0.24 11.57
N ALA A 107 17.12 -0.68 12.30
CA ALA A 107 17.23 -1.85 13.17
C ALA A 107 17.24 -3.18 12.40
N PHE A 108 16.70 -3.21 11.18
CA PHE A 108 16.78 -4.39 10.31
C PHE A 108 16.67 -3.98 8.85
N HIS A 109 17.12 -4.85 7.95
CA HIS A 109 16.83 -4.74 6.52
C HIS A 109 16.61 -6.13 5.91
N VAL A 110 16.04 -6.16 4.71
CA VAL A 110 15.89 -7.39 3.93
C VAL A 110 16.66 -7.24 2.62
N ASP A 111 17.50 -8.24 2.32
CA ASP A 111 18.23 -8.34 1.06
C ASP A 111 18.25 -9.80 0.58
N GLU A 112 18.07 -10.01 -0.73
CA GLU A 112 18.09 -11.34 -1.36
C GLU A 112 17.29 -12.45 -0.64
N GLY A 113 16.15 -12.11 0.00
CA GLY A 113 15.31 -13.08 0.73
C GLY A 113 15.81 -13.43 2.14
N VAL A 114 16.76 -12.64 2.67
CA VAL A 114 17.31 -12.75 4.02
C VAL A 114 16.99 -11.47 4.78
N LEU A 115 16.44 -11.62 5.99
CA LEU A 115 16.31 -10.53 6.94
C LEU A 115 17.55 -10.48 7.83
N HIS A 116 18.19 -9.32 7.87
CA HIS A 116 19.33 -9.03 8.72
C HIS A 116 18.92 -8.11 9.87
N TRP A 117 19.19 -8.53 11.10
CA TRP A 117 18.95 -7.80 12.33
C TRP A 117 20.22 -7.06 12.78
N HIS A 118 20.09 -5.75 12.99
CA HIS A 118 21.13 -4.83 13.47
C HIS A 118 20.69 -4.06 14.71
N GLY A 119 19.63 -4.51 15.39
CA GLY A 119 19.09 -3.80 16.53
C GLY A 119 20.04 -3.76 17.72
N ARG A 120 19.69 -2.96 18.72
CA ARG A 120 20.59 -2.59 19.84
C ARG A 120 20.83 -3.73 20.85
N PHE A 121 20.30 -4.91 20.61
CA PHE A 121 20.39 -6.05 21.52
C PHE A 121 20.43 -7.36 20.73
N SER A 122 21.02 -8.38 21.36
CA SER A 122 21.03 -9.75 20.84
C SER A 122 19.66 -10.40 21.02
N LEU A 123 19.16 -11.04 19.96
CA LEU A 123 17.92 -11.83 20.03
C LEU A 123 18.17 -13.14 20.78
N GLU A 124 17.18 -13.54 21.58
CA GLU A 124 17.20 -14.79 22.34
C GLU A 124 16.11 -15.76 21.85
N PRO A 125 16.28 -17.09 22.01
CA PRO A 125 15.27 -18.08 21.62
C PRO A 125 13.90 -17.91 22.31
N THR A 126 13.84 -17.14 23.40
CA THR A 126 12.59 -16.79 24.10
C THR A 126 11.86 -15.61 23.49
N ASP A 127 12.50 -14.87 22.58
CA ASP A 127 11.91 -13.68 21.97
C ASP A 127 10.87 -14.05 20.91
N VAL A 128 9.79 -13.28 20.89
CA VAL A 128 8.74 -13.39 19.87
C VAL A 128 9.06 -12.42 18.74
N VAL A 129 9.51 -12.96 17.61
CA VAL A 129 9.90 -12.17 16.43
C VAL A 129 8.95 -12.46 15.26
N TYR A 130 8.45 -11.42 14.60
CA TYR A 130 7.67 -11.57 13.37
C TYR A 130 7.74 -10.31 12.51
N VAL A 131 7.60 -10.50 11.20
CA VAL A 131 7.44 -9.42 10.22
C VAL A 131 5.96 -9.24 9.93
N LYS A 132 5.52 -7.98 9.88
CA LYS A 132 4.21 -7.58 9.38
C LYS A 132 4.36 -6.77 8.11
N TYR A 133 3.54 -7.05 7.12
CA TYR A 133 3.52 -6.32 5.85
C TYR A 133 2.15 -6.38 5.21
N LEU A 134 1.90 -5.42 4.33
CA LEU A 134 0.64 -5.33 3.60
C LEU A 134 0.81 -5.92 2.21
N THR A 135 -0.09 -6.81 1.82
CA THR A 135 -0.21 -7.27 0.43
C THR A 135 -1.54 -6.80 -0.15
N LEU A 136 -1.57 -6.62 -1.46
CA LEU A 136 -2.81 -6.39 -2.19
C LEU A 136 -3.23 -7.72 -2.83
N THR A 137 -4.35 -8.28 -2.40
CA THR A 137 -4.92 -9.51 -2.99
C THR A 137 -6.10 -9.16 -3.90
N HIS A 138 -6.35 -10.02 -4.89
CA HIS A 138 -7.49 -9.93 -5.79
C HIS A 138 -8.36 -11.18 -5.64
N ASN A 139 -9.68 -11.02 -5.77
CA ASN A 139 -10.63 -12.13 -5.89
C ASN A 139 -10.82 -12.55 -7.35
#